data_AF-A0A101G4N2-F1
#
_entry.id   AF-A0A101G4N2-F1
#
_cell.length_a   1.000
_cell.length_b   1.000
_cell.length_c   1.000
_cell.angle_alpha   90.00
_cell.angle_beta   90.00
_cell.angle_gamma   90.00
#
_symmetry.space_group_name_H-M   'P 1'
#
loop_
_entity.id
_entity.type
_entity.pdbx_description
1 polymer ?
#
loop_
_entity_poly.entity_id
_entity_poly.type
_entity_poly.pdbx_seq_one_letter_code
_entity_poly.pdbx_strand_id
1 'polypeptide(L)'
;MTYGPFQTKEGGDTISIFTKDELLPIAAKIEEIAIEVSQFHLGFFSSFSRKRLSQIENEYKKISVEFIKLYHKWNIPDILFKDLKIDSKEEQKLGGVMADYFQSQQAVMWHFNEGFRLLSYIDRILTEQSTAFYNRISITLSILAITISVVVAILK
;
A
#
# COMPACT_ATOMS: atom_id res chain seq x y z
N MET A 1 -40.24 -3.66 21.29
CA MET A 1 -39.97 -4.13 19.92
C MET A 1 -38.70 -4.97 19.98
N THR A 2 -38.85 -6.28 19.98
CA THR A 2 -37.72 -7.23 19.95
C THR A 2 -37.30 -7.40 18.50
N TYR A 3 -36.12 -6.86 18.15
CA TYR A 3 -35.46 -7.16 16.88
C TYR A 3 -35.23 -8.68 16.84
N GLY A 4 -35.90 -9.36 15.91
CA GLY A 4 -35.63 -10.77 15.64
C GLY A 4 -34.17 -10.96 15.21
N PRO A 5 -33.61 -12.17 15.34
CA PRO A 5 -32.22 -12.42 15.00
C PRO A 5 -32.09 -12.27 13.48
N PHE A 6 -31.52 -11.17 13.01
CA PHE A 6 -31.05 -11.11 11.64
C PHE A 6 -30.02 -12.24 11.49
N GLN A 7 -30.35 -13.25 10.68
CA GLN A 7 -29.42 -14.30 10.30
C GLN A 7 -28.41 -13.69 9.31
N THR A 8 -27.44 -12.96 9.84
CA THR A 8 -26.41 -12.17 9.13
C THR A 8 -25.14 -12.95 8.79
N LYS A 9 -25.21 -14.29 8.73
CA LYS A 9 -24.00 -15.10 8.57
C LYS A 9 -23.31 -14.85 7.23
N GLU A 10 -24.04 -14.77 6.13
CA GLU A 10 -23.42 -14.78 4.79
C GLU A 10 -22.71 -13.46 4.41
N GLY A 11 -23.30 -12.31 4.75
CA GLY A 11 -22.68 -11.00 4.53
C GLY A 11 -21.46 -10.82 5.42
N GLY A 12 -21.61 -11.09 6.72
CA GLY A 12 -20.53 -11.10 7.69
C GLY A 12 -19.38 -12.06 7.34
N ASP A 13 -19.68 -13.26 6.86
CA ASP A 13 -18.67 -14.25 6.43
C ASP A 13 -17.88 -13.75 5.22
N THR A 14 -18.55 -13.14 4.23
CA THR A 14 -17.88 -12.58 3.05
C THR A 14 -16.96 -11.41 3.44
N ILE A 15 -17.42 -10.52 4.33
CA ILE A 15 -16.61 -9.42 4.86
C ILE A 15 -15.43 -9.96 5.68
N SER A 16 -15.65 -11.01 6.46
CA SER A 16 -14.59 -11.65 7.26
C SER A 16 -13.51 -12.27 6.38
N ILE A 17 -13.90 -13.01 5.34
CA ILE A 17 -12.99 -13.60 4.35
C ILE A 17 -12.22 -12.48 3.64
N PHE A 18 -12.91 -11.46 3.13
CA PHE A 18 -12.25 -10.31 2.50
C PHE A 18 -11.23 -9.65 3.43
N THR A 19 -11.61 -9.39 4.68
CA THR A 19 -10.74 -8.70 5.63
C THR A 19 -9.52 -9.56 5.98
N LYS A 20 -9.75 -10.83 6.33
CA LYS A 20 -8.72 -11.73 6.85
C LYS A 20 -7.80 -12.28 5.77
N ASP A 21 -8.37 -12.68 4.64
CA ASP A 21 -7.65 -13.45 3.62
C ASP A 21 -7.17 -12.57 2.46
N GLU A 22 -7.78 -11.39 2.26
CA GLU A 22 -7.36 -10.45 1.20
C GLU A 22 -6.70 -9.19 1.77
N LEU A 23 -7.36 -8.45 2.68
CA LEU A 23 -6.90 -7.14 3.14
C LEU A 23 -5.71 -7.20 4.10
N LEU A 24 -5.82 -7.95 5.20
CA LEU A 24 -4.78 -8.02 6.22
C LEU A 24 -3.42 -8.51 5.70
N PRO A 25 -3.34 -9.53 4.80
CA PRO A 25 -2.08 -9.96 4.23
C PRO A 25 -1.40 -8.86 3.39
N ILE A 26 -2.17 -8.05 2.67
CA ILE A 26 -1.62 -6.92 1.92
C ILE A 26 -1.19 -5.79 2.86
N ALA A 27 -1.99 -5.49 3.89
CA ALA A 27 -1.63 -4.49 4.90
C ALA A 27 -0.34 -4.86 5.65
N ALA A 28 -0.16 -6.14 6.01
CA ALA A 28 1.07 -6.63 6.64
C ALA A 28 2.28 -6.44 5.73
N LYS A 29 2.18 -6.72 4.42
CA LYS A 29 3.25 -6.45 3.46
C LYS A 29 3.58 -4.97 3.33
N ILE A 30 2.57 -4.09 3.40
CA ILE A 30 2.79 -2.63 3.42
C ILE A 30 3.59 -2.25 4.67
N GLU A 31 3.25 -2.80 5.83
CA GLU A 31 3.97 -2.56 7.08
C GLU A 31 5.41 -3.07 7.02
N GLU A 32 5.64 -4.28 6.47
CA GLU A 32 6.98 -4.82 6.23
C GLU A 32 7.82 -3.88 5.37
N ILE A 33 7.28 -3.40 4.24
CA ILE A 33 7.96 -2.43 3.39
C ILE A 33 8.21 -1.11 4.14
N ALA A 34 7.25 -0.63 4.94
CA ALA A 34 7.40 0.58 5.74
C ALA A 34 8.56 0.45 6.74
N ILE A 35 8.71 -0.71 7.38
CA ILE A 35 9.83 -1.02 8.26
C ILE A 35 11.13 -1.05 7.46
N GLU A 36 11.16 -1.70 6.29
CA GLU A 36 12.35 -1.73 5.44
C GLU A 36 12.79 -0.33 5.02
N VAL A 37 11.86 0.52 4.59
CA VAL A 37 12.22 1.88 4.16
C VAL A 37 12.58 2.80 5.31
N SER A 38 12.09 2.55 6.52
CA SER A 38 12.48 3.32 7.71
C SER A 38 13.98 3.27 7.98
N GLN A 39 14.65 2.19 7.54
CA GLN A 39 16.10 2.03 7.64
C GLN A 39 16.86 3.06 6.77
N PHE A 40 16.23 3.62 5.73
CA PHE A 40 16.82 4.68 4.91
C PHE A 40 16.73 6.07 5.57
N HIS A 41 15.78 6.28 6.47
CA HIS A 41 15.55 7.58 7.11
C HIS A 41 16.64 7.92 8.16
N LEU A 42 17.27 6.91 8.75
CA LEU A 42 18.22 7.09 9.87
C LEU A 42 19.67 7.38 9.45
N GLY A 43 19.96 7.65 8.19
CA GLY A 43 21.32 7.99 7.72
C GLY A 43 22.36 6.87 7.95
N PHE A 44 21.94 5.69 8.38
CA PHE A 44 22.81 4.68 8.99
C PHE A 44 23.56 3.80 7.98
N PHE A 45 23.25 3.89 6.68
CA PHE A 45 23.93 3.06 5.68
C PHE A 45 24.15 3.81 4.36
N SER A 46 25.35 4.40 4.23
CA SER A 46 25.88 4.93 2.97
C SER A 46 26.19 3.87 1.91
N SER A 47 25.81 2.60 2.14
CA SER A 47 26.08 1.45 1.27
C SER A 47 24.84 0.61 0.95
N PHE A 48 23.62 1.15 1.04
CA PHE A 48 22.49 0.43 0.43
C PHE A 48 22.63 0.46 -1.09
N SER A 49 22.86 -0.72 -1.67
CA SER A 49 23.00 -0.87 -3.11
C SER A 49 21.72 -0.41 -3.81
N ARG A 50 21.87 0.33 -4.92
CA ARG A 50 20.79 0.72 -5.85
C ARG A 50 19.85 -0.46 -6.18
N LYS A 51 20.39 -1.67 -6.18
CA LYS A 51 19.66 -2.92 -6.40
C LYS A 51 18.58 -3.15 -5.34
N ARG A 52 18.88 -2.95 -4.05
CA ARG A 52 17.92 -3.15 -2.96
C ARG A 52 16.84 -2.06 -2.94
N LEU A 53 17.20 -0.80 -3.20
CA LEU A 53 16.21 0.28 -3.35
C LEU A 53 15.25 0.01 -4.51
N SER A 54 15.78 -0.43 -5.66
CA SER A 54 14.96 -0.79 -6.83
C SER A 54 14.06 -2.00 -6.59
N GLN A 55 14.51 -2.99 -5.80
CA GLN A 55 13.67 -4.12 -5.39
C GLN A 55 12.48 -3.65 -4.55
N ILE A 56 12.74 -2.82 -3.54
CA ILE A 56 11.70 -2.26 -2.67
C ILE A 56 10.72 -1.40 -3.49
N GLU A 57 11.21 -0.59 -4.42
CA GLU A 57 10.35 0.23 -5.30
C GLU A 57 9.42 -0.63 -6.17
N ASN A 58 9.92 -1.75 -6.70
CA ASN A 58 9.11 -2.68 -7.49
C ASN A 58 8.04 -3.39 -6.64
N GLU A 59 8.40 -3.81 -5.43
CA GLU A 59 7.47 -4.43 -4.48
C GLU A 59 6.39 -3.44 -4.03
N TYR A 60 6.79 -2.20 -3.68
CA TYR A 60 5.89 -1.11 -3.36
C TYR A 60 4.87 -0.87 -4.48
N LYS A 61 5.31 -0.75 -5.75
CA LYS A 61 4.40 -0.55 -6.89
C LYS A 61 3.37 -1.67 -7.01
N LYS A 62 3.80 -2.93 -6.88
CA LYS A 62 2.92 -4.09 -6.96
C LYS A 62 1.88 -4.08 -5.84
N ILE A 63 2.34 -3.93 -4.60
CA ILE A 63 1.49 -3.96 -3.40
C ILE A 63 0.51 -2.77 -3.37
N SER A 64 0.94 -1.59 -3.82
CA SER A 64 0.08 -0.41 -3.92
C SER A 64 -1.09 -0.65 -4.87
N VAL A 65 -0.84 -1.26 -6.03
CA VAL A 65 -1.89 -1.60 -6.99
C VAL A 65 -2.84 -2.66 -6.43
N GLU A 66 -2.32 -3.70 -5.77
CA GLU A 66 -3.14 -4.73 -5.12
C GLU A 66 -4.01 -4.12 -4.01
N PHE A 67 -3.45 -3.25 -3.16
CA PHE A 67 -4.17 -2.57 -2.08
C PHE A 67 -5.27 -1.64 -2.60
N ILE A 68 -5.00 -0.86 -3.65
CA ILE A 68 -6.00 0.02 -4.28
C ILE A 68 -7.13 -0.80 -4.90
N LYS A 69 -6.85 -1.97 -5.48
CA LYS A 69 -7.89 -2.87 -6.00
C LYS A 69 -8.80 -3.39 -4.89
N LEU A 70 -8.24 -3.74 -3.73
CA LEU A 70 -9.03 -4.15 -2.57
C LEU A 70 -9.87 -3.00 -2.03
N TYR A 71 -9.32 -1.77 -1.98
CA TYR A 71 -10.08 -0.59 -1.62
C TYR A 71 -11.25 -0.35 -2.58
N HIS A 72 -11.03 -0.51 -3.89
CA HIS A 72 -12.10 -0.39 -4.88
C HIS A 72 -13.16 -1.48 -4.73
N LYS A 73 -12.75 -2.73 -4.51
CA LYS A 73 -13.66 -3.85 -4.23
C LYS A 73 -14.51 -3.59 -2.99
N TRP A 74 -13.93 -3.05 -1.91
CA TRP A 74 -14.66 -2.70 -0.70
C TRP A 74 -15.72 -1.62 -0.95
N ASN A 75 -15.36 -0.55 -1.67
CA ASN A 75 -16.26 0.58 -1.90
C ASN A 75 -17.36 0.32 -2.95
N ILE A 76 -17.35 -0.84 -3.61
CA ILE A 76 -18.40 -1.25 -4.53
C ILE A 76 -19.00 -2.57 -4.02
N PRO A 77 -20.08 -2.50 -3.22
CA PRO A 77 -20.72 -3.68 -2.62
C PRO A 77 -21.04 -4.77 -3.64
N ASP A 78 -21.47 -4.40 -4.85
CA ASP A 78 -21.78 -5.35 -5.93
C ASP A 78 -20.57 -6.20 -6.32
N ILE A 79 -19.34 -5.65 -6.24
CA ILE A 79 -18.10 -6.40 -6.52
C ILE A 79 -17.71 -7.24 -5.30
N LEU A 80 -17.86 -6.70 -4.09
CA LEU A 80 -17.56 -7.40 -2.84
C LEU A 80 -18.41 -8.66 -2.67
N PHE A 81 -19.70 -8.56 -2.99
CA PHE A 81 -20.70 -9.61 -2.78
C PHE A 81 -21.07 -10.37 -4.07
N LYS A 82 -20.35 -10.18 -5.17
CA LYS A 82 -20.66 -10.80 -6.47
C LYS A 82 -20.82 -12.33 -6.44
N ASP A 83 -20.12 -12.99 -5.52
CA ASP A 83 -20.07 -14.44 -5.40
C ASP A 83 -21.17 -14.99 -4.46
N LEU A 84 -21.88 -14.11 -3.73
CA LEU A 84 -23.07 -14.48 -2.97
C LEU A 84 -24.23 -14.70 -3.95
N LYS A 85 -24.71 -15.94 -4.04
CA LYS A 85 -25.94 -16.26 -4.77
C LYS A 85 -27.16 -15.83 -3.97
N ILE A 86 -27.42 -14.53 -3.93
CA ILE A 86 -28.63 -13.98 -3.32
C ILE A 86 -29.75 -14.11 -4.36
N ASP A 87 -30.74 -14.96 -4.10
CA ASP A 87 -31.92 -15.03 -4.96
C ASP A 87 -32.67 -13.69 -4.88
N SER A 88 -32.91 -13.05 -6.02
CA SER A 88 -33.51 -11.70 -6.10
C SER A 88 -34.94 -11.65 -5.55
N LYS A 89 -35.54 -12.81 -5.25
CA LYS A 89 -36.86 -12.94 -4.60
C LYS A 89 -36.81 -12.85 -3.07
N GLU A 90 -35.62 -12.85 -2.46
CA GLU A 90 -35.43 -12.77 -1.01
C GLU A 90 -34.88 -11.39 -0.60
N GLU A 91 -35.68 -10.34 -0.79
CA GLU A 91 -35.33 -8.94 -0.42
C GLU A 91 -34.80 -8.79 1.02
N GLN A 92 -35.27 -9.64 1.95
CA GLN A 92 -34.80 -9.67 3.33
C GLN A 92 -33.33 -10.09 3.47
N LYS A 93 -32.83 -10.98 2.60
CA LYS A 93 -31.40 -11.39 2.60
C LYS A 93 -30.50 -10.29 2.08
N LEU A 94 -30.94 -9.58 1.04
CA LEU A 94 -30.22 -8.42 0.50
C LEU A 94 -30.09 -7.31 1.56
N GLY A 95 -31.18 -7.03 2.29
CA GLY A 95 -31.19 -6.07 3.40
C GLY A 95 -30.25 -6.46 4.55
N GLY A 96 -30.15 -7.75 4.86
CA GLY A 96 -29.22 -8.27 5.87
C GLY A 96 -27.75 -8.09 5.49
N VAL A 97 -27.38 -8.46 4.25
CA VAL A 97 -26.00 -8.31 3.74
C VAL A 97 -25.56 -6.85 3.73
N MET A 98 -26.45 -5.93 3.34
CA MET A 98 -26.14 -4.50 3.36
C MET A 98 -26.02 -3.97 4.80
N ALA A 99 -26.84 -4.45 5.73
CA ALA A 99 -26.70 -4.09 7.14
C ALA A 99 -25.32 -4.50 7.70
N ASP A 100 -24.84 -5.71 7.38
CA ASP A 100 -23.51 -6.18 7.78
C ASP A 100 -22.38 -5.33 7.18
N TYR A 101 -22.52 -4.96 5.90
CA TYR A 101 -21.59 -4.06 5.23
C TYR A 101 -21.48 -2.71 5.92
N PHE A 102 -22.61 -2.06 6.22
CA PHE A 102 -22.60 -0.76 6.91
C PHE A 102 -22.08 -0.85 8.35
N GLN A 103 -22.38 -1.95 9.07
CA GLN A 103 -21.88 -2.15 10.43
C GLN A 103 -20.35 -2.34 10.47
N SER A 104 -19.78 -3.02 9.47
CA SER A 104 -18.34 -3.30 9.39
C SER A 104 -17.52 -2.19 8.73
N GLN A 105 -18.18 -1.22 8.09
CA GLN A 105 -17.55 -0.15 7.31
C GLN A 105 -16.45 0.59 8.06
N GLN A 106 -16.70 0.98 9.32
CA GLN A 106 -15.72 1.74 10.09
C GLN A 106 -14.47 0.91 10.41
N ALA A 107 -14.65 -0.36 10.78
CA ALA A 107 -13.54 -1.24 11.14
C ALA A 107 -12.64 -1.55 9.93
N VAL A 108 -13.24 -1.89 8.80
CA VAL A 108 -12.49 -2.18 7.57
C VAL A 108 -11.81 -0.92 7.02
N MET A 109 -12.49 0.23 7.09
CA MET A 109 -11.93 1.51 6.64
C MET A 109 -10.72 1.96 7.47
N TRP A 110 -10.65 1.58 8.75
CA TRP A 110 -9.46 1.84 9.57
C TRP A 110 -8.20 1.22 8.98
N HIS A 111 -8.28 -0.04 8.52
CA HIS A 111 -7.16 -0.72 7.85
C HIS A 111 -6.77 -0.03 6.54
N PHE A 112 -7.75 0.45 5.78
CA PHE A 112 -7.47 1.21 4.56
C PHE A 112 -6.76 2.53 4.83
N ASN A 113 -7.24 3.30 5.80
CA ASN A 113 -6.63 4.56 6.20
C ASN A 113 -5.19 4.37 6.67
N GLU A 114 -4.95 3.34 7.48
CA GLU A 114 -3.62 3.01 7.96
C GLU A 114 -2.69 2.57 6.83
N GLY A 115 -3.18 1.70 5.93
CA GLY A 115 -2.40 1.31 4.75
C GLY A 115 -2.07 2.50 3.84
N PHE A 116 -3.00 3.44 3.60
CA PHE A 116 -2.71 4.66 2.84
C PHE A 116 -1.68 5.57 3.51
N ARG A 117 -1.75 5.69 4.85
CA ARG A 117 -0.76 6.41 5.66
C ARG A 117 0.64 5.81 5.46
N LEU A 118 0.76 4.50 5.52
CA LEU A 118 2.02 3.78 5.33
C LEU A 118 2.52 3.84 3.88
N LEU A 119 1.65 3.70 2.88
CA LEU A 119 2.02 3.86 1.46
C LEU A 119 2.56 5.27 1.19
N SER A 120 1.92 6.31 1.74
CA SER A 120 2.38 7.69 1.61
C SER A 120 3.73 7.92 2.29
N TYR A 121 3.95 7.26 3.44
CA TYR A 121 5.26 7.27 4.11
C TYR A 121 6.34 6.61 3.25
N ILE A 122 6.06 5.45 2.67
CA ILE A 122 6.98 4.73 1.78
C ILE A 122 7.33 5.58 0.55
N ASP A 123 6.33 6.14 -0.12
CA ASP A 123 6.50 6.98 -1.31
C ASP A 123 7.43 8.17 -1.07
N ARG A 124 7.23 8.86 0.06
CA ARG A 124 8.06 9.99 0.46
C ARG A 124 9.52 9.57 0.62
N ILE A 125 9.80 8.49 1.36
CA ILE A 125 11.16 8.03 1.60
C ILE A 125 11.85 7.58 0.30
N LEU A 126 11.14 6.85 -0.57
CA LEU A 126 11.69 6.43 -1.87
C LEU A 126 12.04 7.64 -2.75
N THR A 127 11.19 8.67 -2.75
CA THR A 127 11.41 9.92 -3.49
C THR A 127 12.61 10.71 -2.96
N GLU A 128 12.73 10.83 -1.64
CA GLU A 128 13.88 11.48 -0.98
C GLU A 128 15.20 10.77 -1.34
N GLN A 129 15.21 9.44 -1.29
CA GLN A 129 16.40 8.64 -1.62
C GLN A 129 16.77 8.73 -3.10
N SER A 130 15.79 8.69 -4.00
CA SER A 130 16.01 8.90 -5.43
C SER A 130 16.65 10.26 -5.71
N THR A 131 16.11 11.33 -5.11
CA THR A 131 16.63 12.69 -5.24
C THR A 131 18.05 12.80 -4.70
N ALA A 132 18.32 12.25 -3.51
CA ALA A 132 19.65 12.22 -2.91
C ALA A 132 20.67 11.50 -3.81
N PHE A 133 20.26 10.42 -4.47
CA PHE A 133 21.11 9.70 -5.41
C PHE A 133 21.47 10.53 -6.65
N TYR A 134 20.49 11.19 -7.29
CA TYR A 134 20.76 12.08 -8.42
C TYR A 134 21.68 13.24 -8.05
N ASN A 135 21.52 13.79 -6.84
CA ASN A 135 22.40 14.83 -6.32
C ASN A 135 23.84 14.32 -6.17
N ARG A 136 24.05 13.09 -5.67
CA ARG A 136 25.39 12.48 -5.58
C ARG A 136 26.03 12.27 -6.95
N ILE A 137 25.27 11.85 -7.96
CA ILE A 137 25.76 11.73 -9.34
C ILE A 137 26.21 13.11 -9.84
N SER A 138 25.37 14.13 -9.68
CA SER A 138 25.67 15.50 -10.12
C SER A 138 26.95 16.05 -9.48
N ILE A 139 27.13 15.86 -8.17
CA ILE A 139 28.34 16.26 -7.45
C ILE A 139 29.57 15.51 -7.98
N THR A 140 29.45 14.19 -8.19
CA THR A 140 30.56 13.37 -8.70
C THR A 140 30.99 13.80 -10.10
N LEU A 141 30.04 14.06 -10.99
CA LEU A 141 30.30 14.58 -12.34
C LEU A 141 30.95 15.96 -12.29
N SER A 142 30.51 16.83 -11.37
CA SER A 142 31.11 18.15 -11.17
C SER A 142 32.56 18.06 -10.71
N ILE A 143 32.87 17.17 -9.75
CA ILE A 143 34.24 16.92 -9.29
C ILE A 143 35.12 16.38 -10.44
N LEU A 144 34.58 15.47 -11.26
CA LEU A 144 35.28 14.92 -12.41
C LEU A 144 35.60 16.02 -13.44
N ALA A 145 34.63 16.90 -13.73
CA ALA A 145 34.81 18.04 -14.63
C ALA A 145 35.88 19.02 -14.12
N ILE A 146 35.87 19.34 -12.82
CA ILE A 146 36.90 20.17 -12.19
C ILE A 146 38.28 19.51 -12.33
N THR A 147 38.36 18.21 -12.04
CA THR A 147 39.63 17.45 -12.12
C THR A 147 40.20 17.46 -13.54
N ILE A 148 39.37 17.20 -14.55
CA ILE A 148 39.77 17.27 -15.96
C ILE A 148 40.24 18.68 -16.31
N SER A 149 39.53 19.72 -15.85
CA SER A 149 39.89 21.11 -16.10
C SER A 149 41.26 21.47 -15.52
N VAL A 150 41.56 21.02 -14.31
CA VAL A 150 42.87 21.21 -13.65
C VAL A 150 43.98 20.48 -14.41
N VAL A 151 43.76 19.22 -14.79
CA VAL A 151 44.74 18.42 -15.55
C VAL A 151 45.06 19.07 -16.90
N VAL A 152 44.04 19.53 -17.63
CA VAL A 152 44.22 20.23 -18.91
C VAL A 152 44.98 21.55 -18.72
N ALA A 153 44.75 22.28 -17.62
CA ALA A 153 45.46 23.52 -17.32
C ALA A 153 46.94 23.31 -16.96
N ILE A 154 47.30 22.16 -16.36
CA ILE A 154 48.69 21.81 -16.02
C ILE A 154 49.44 21.28 -17.25
N LEU A 155 48.76 20.57 -18.15
CA LEU A 155 49.35 19.99 -19.36
C LEU A 155 49.49 20.99 -20.52
N LYS A 156 48.85 22.15 -20.42
CA LYS A 156 49.05 23.30 -21.34
C LYS A 156 50.16 24.20 -20.82
#